data_AF-A0A7S2AZB8-F1
#
_entry.id   AF-A0A7S2AZB8-F1
#
_cell.length_a   1.000
_cell.length_b   1.000
_cell.length_c   1.000
_cell.angle_alpha   90.00
_cell.angle_beta   90.00
_cell.angle_gamma   90.00
#
_symmetry.space_group_name_H-M   'P 1'
#
loop_
_entity.id
_entity.type
_entity.pdbx_description
1 polymer ?
#
loop_
_entity_poly.entity_id
_entity_poly.type
_entity_poly.pdbx_seq_one_letter_code
_entity_poly.pdbx_strand_id
1 'polypeptide(L)'
;CTRKYMSSEPVPCEMNKFDDMIALIVQRVPSFVQVIAVDAEFSLLRRCWCLAEIVKTAETGTPQHTLIHSCDAMDLHYGLLAHLDVRECQASHKEDKDFILSKIPDIDAFNARLQWLIFSKRGIFMQQIRCPRDRVDSAGRIAARVFRARTKSTMQSSSSELNGWSMKDLESGWSLMTRTRTGKSDVLEAPCCHLSTSASDDSGSSSDDR
;
A
#
# COMPACT_ATOMS: atom_id res chain seq x y z
N CYS A 1 24.06 4.58 24.92
CA CYS A 1 22.62 4.54 24.61
C CYS A 1 22.09 5.96 24.52
N THR A 2 21.63 6.38 23.35
CA THR A 2 20.80 7.59 23.21
C THR A 2 19.38 7.29 23.69
N ARG A 3 18.73 8.25 24.37
CA ARG A 3 17.35 8.11 24.85
C ARG A 3 16.40 8.00 23.65
N LYS A 4 15.53 7.01 23.65
CA LYS A 4 14.42 6.91 22.68
C LYS A 4 13.26 7.76 23.20
N TYR A 5 12.81 8.72 22.39
CA TYR A 5 11.66 9.56 22.71
C TYR A 5 10.37 8.90 22.25
N MET A 6 9.34 8.94 23.09
CA MET A 6 8.04 8.31 22.80
C MET A 6 7.21 9.18 21.86
N SER A 7 6.26 8.58 21.12
CA SER A 7 5.37 9.31 20.19
C SER A 7 4.49 10.35 20.88
N SER A 8 4.27 10.22 22.18
CA SER A 8 3.57 11.17 23.04
C SER A 8 4.40 12.41 23.42
N GLU A 9 5.71 12.43 23.15
CA GLU A 9 6.60 13.57 23.44
C GLU A 9 6.70 14.49 22.19
N PRO A 10 5.94 15.61 22.13
CA PRO A 10 5.69 16.32 20.88
C PRO A 10 6.93 16.98 20.25
N VAL A 11 7.85 17.45 21.07
CA VAL A 11 9.02 18.21 20.60
C VAL A 11 10.16 17.29 20.15
N PRO A 12 10.62 16.30 20.94
CA PRO A 12 11.78 15.50 20.57
C PRO A 12 11.44 14.27 19.71
N CYS A 13 10.16 13.85 19.64
CA CYS A 13 9.79 12.76 18.75
C CYS A 13 9.72 13.23 17.30
N GLU A 14 10.31 12.47 16.39
CA GLU A 14 10.20 12.73 14.94
C GLU A 14 9.01 11.99 14.31
N MET A 15 8.58 10.88 14.93
CA MET A 15 7.56 9.99 14.35
C MET A 15 6.15 10.60 14.31
N ASN A 16 5.83 11.52 15.22
CA ASN A 16 4.54 12.20 15.23
C ASN A 16 4.45 13.37 14.23
N LYS A 17 5.57 13.76 13.58
CA LYS A 17 5.67 14.87 12.62
C LYS A 17 5.41 14.45 11.18
N PHE A 18 5.20 13.16 10.92
CA PHE A 18 5.05 12.65 9.55
C PHE A 18 3.88 13.31 8.82
N ASP A 19 2.75 13.52 9.50
CA ASP A 19 1.56 14.16 8.94
C ASP A 19 1.88 15.56 8.38
N ASP A 20 2.54 16.38 9.19
CA ASP A 20 2.95 17.74 8.83
C ASP A 20 4.05 17.74 7.77
N MET A 21 4.98 16.79 7.86
CA MET A 21 6.08 16.63 6.92
C MET A 21 5.56 16.30 5.53
N ILE A 22 4.63 15.33 5.38
CA ILE A 22 4.05 15.01 4.08
C ILE A 22 3.27 16.21 3.53
N ALA A 23 2.47 16.88 4.35
CA ALA A 23 1.74 18.07 3.92
C ALA A 23 2.69 19.15 3.37
N LEU A 24 3.80 19.39 4.06
CA LEU A 24 4.83 20.34 3.64
C LEU A 24 5.55 19.89 2.37
N ILE A 25 5.97 18.62 2.27
CA ILE A 25 6.67 18.10 1.09
C ILE A 25 5.78 18.20 -0.16
N VAL A 26 4.52 17.78 -0.07
CA VAL A 26 3.58 17.83 -1.20
C VAL A 26 3.37 19.27 -1.67
N GLN A 27 3.39 20.24 -0.76
CA GLN A 27 3.31 21.66 -1.10
C GLN A 27 4.59 22.19 -1.76
N ARG A 28 5.77 21.71 -1.34
CA ARG A 28 7.07 22.29 -1.69
C ARG A 28 7.78 21.59 -2.84
N VAL A 29 7.49 20.32 -3.09
CA VAL A 29 8.18 19.48 -4.05
C VAL A 29 7.18 19.04 -5.12
N PRO A 30 7.14 19.73 -6.27
CA PRO A 30 6.30 19.32 -7.39
C PRO A 30 6.65 17.90 -7.84
N SER A 31 5.63 17.10 -8.17
CA SER A 31 5.81 15.71 -8.61
C SER A 31 6.50 14.81 -7.57
N PHE A 32 6.34 15.10 -6.28
CA PHE A 32 6.75 14.18 -5.23
C PHE A 32 6.02 12.84 -5.39
N VAL A 33 6.75 11.74 -5.15
CA VAL A 33 6.25 10.38 -5.25
C VAL A 33 6.78 9.58 -4.07
N GLN A 34 5.92 8.84 -3.40
CA GLN A 34 6.33 7.94 -2.33
C GLN A 34 6.70 6.58 -2.91
N VAL A 35 7.88 6.07 -2.53
CA VAL A 35 8.30 4.71 -2.86
C VAL A 35 8.11 3.84 -1.62
N ILE A 36 7.40 2.73 -1.79
CA ILE A 36 7.14 1.72 -0.76
C ILE A 36 7.95 0.48 -1.11
N ALA A 37 9.10 0.30 -0.48
CA ALA A 37 9.92 -0.90 -0.68
C ALA A 37 9.53 -1.96 0.35
N VAL A 38 8.96 -3.07 -0.11
CA VAL A 38 8.47 -4.16 0.74
C VAL A 38 9.48 -5.31 0.73
N ASP A 39 9.84 -5.78 1.93
CA ASP A 39 10.69 -6.94 2.14
C ASP A 39 10.01 -8.25 1.71
N ALA A 40 10.80 -9.31 1.54
CA ALA A 40 10.30 -10.61 1.08
C ALA A 40 9.22 -11.19 2.02
N GLU A 41 9.31 -10.89 3.32
CA GLU A 41 8.39 -11.33 4.37
C GLU A 41 7.18 -10.40 4.58
N PHE A 42 7.11 -9.29 3.83
CA PHE A 42 6.09 -8.25 3.94
C PHE A 42 5.97 -7.68 5.37
N SER A 43 7.06 -7.69 6.14
CA SER A 43 7.11 -7.21 7.52
C SER A 43 6.83 -5.71 7.62
N LEU A 44 7.15 -4.92 6.59
CA LEU A 44 6.79 -3.51 6.51
C LEU A 44 5.26 -3.29 6.65
N LEU A 45 4.44 -4.12 6.01
CA LEU A 45 2.98 -3.99 6.07
C LEU A 45 2.40 -4.46 7.40
N ARG A 46 3.19 -5.16 8.22
CA ARG A 46 2.79 -5.54 9.58
C ARG A 46 3.03 -4.41 10.58
N ARG A 47 3.59 -3.27 10.18
CA ARG A 47 3.87 -2.13 11.06
C ARG A 47 2.76 -1.09 10.94
N CYS A 48 2.10 -0.79 12.06
CA CYS A 48 0.95 0.13 12.07
C CYS A 48 1.32 1.54 11.60
N TRP A 49 2.51 2.03 11.95
CA TRP A 49 3.04 3.31 11.44
C TRP A 49 3.14 3.31 9.92
N CYS A 50 3.75 2.29 9.33
CA CYS A 50 3.91 2.22 7.88
C CYS A 50 2.56 2.22 7.15
N LEU A 51 1.53 1.55 7.69
CA LEU A 51 0.19 1.60 7.11
C LEU A 51 -0.46 2.98 7.23
N ALA A 52 -0.32 3.64 8.38
CA ALA A 52 -0.78 5.01 8.57
C ALA A 52 -0.14 5.97 7.56
N GLU A 53 1.18 5.85 7.36
CA GLU A 53 1.94 6.66 6.40
C GLU A 53 1.50 6.43 4.94
N ILE A 54 1.26 5.18 4.56
CA ILE A 54 0.75 4.82 3.22
C ILE A 54 -0.63 5.45 2.99
N VAL A 55 -1.55 5.30 3.93
CA VAL A 55 -2.90 5.88 3.79
C VAL A 55 -2.85 7.40 3.78
N LYS A 56 -2.06 8.00 4.69
CA LYS A 56 -1.91 9.46 4.79
C LYS A 56 -1.34 10.08 3.52
N THR A 57 -0.37 9.43 2.90
CA THR A 57 0.23 9.92 1.66
C THR A 57 -0.72 9.77 0.47
N ALA A 58 -1.52 8.70 0.44
CA ALA A 58 -2.57 8.55 -0.57
C ALA A 58 -3.67 9.62 -0.42
N GLU A 59 -3.96 10.08 0.80
CA GLU A 59 -4.92 11.15 1.09
C GLU A 59 -4.53 12.50 0.51
N THR A 60 -3.24 12.77 0.37
CA THR A 60 -2.76 14.00 -0.27
C THR A 60 -2.78 13.93 -1.80
N GLY A 61 -3.22 12.81 -2.38
CA GLY A 61 -3.19 12.57 -3.82
C GLY A 61 -1.79 12.31 -4.38
N THR A 62 -0.80 12.09 -3.51
CA THR A 62 0.57 11.81 -3.90
C THR A 62 0.67 10.42 -4.55
N PRO A 63 1.28 10.29 -5.74
CA PRO A 63 1.51 8.98 -6.34
C PRO A 63 2.35 8.08 -5.43
N GLN A 64 2.05 6.79 -5.44
CA GLN A 64 2.78 5.77 -4.68
C GLN A 64 3.26 4.67 -5.63
N HIS A 65 4.53 4.28 -5.52
CA HIS A 65 5.10 3.14 -6.23
C HIS A 65 5.59 2.10 -5.25
N THR A 66 5.10 0.88 -5.39
CA THR A 66 5.57 -0.24 -4.58
C THR A 66 6.62 -1.05 -5.33
N LEU A 67 7.73 -1.32 -4.64
CA LEU A 67 8.76 -2.26 -5.04
C LEU A 67 8.60 -3.51 -4.18
N ILE A 68 8.45 -4.65 -4.83
CA ILE A 68 8.39 -5.95 -4.17
C ILE A 68 9.64 -6.74 -4.54
N HIS A 69 10.09 -7.60 -3.64
CA HIS A 69 11.25 -8.45 -3.88
C HIS A 69 11.05 -9.38 -5.10
N SER A 70 9.92 -10.08 -5.18
CA SER A 70 9.57 -10.99 -6.28
C SER A 70 8.06 -11.24 -6.36
N CYS A 71 7.58 -11.73 -7.50
CA CYS A 71 6.19 -12.18 -7.66
C CYS A 71 5.86 -13.33 -6.69
N ASP A 72 6.76 -14.29 -6.52
CA ASP A 72 6.56 -15.42 -5.61
C ASP A 72 6.34 -14.98 -4.15
N ALA A 73 7.06 -13.95 -3.70
CA ALA A 73 6.87 -13.37 -2.37
C ALA A 73 5.48 -12.73 -2.23
N MET A 74 4.99 -12.05 -3.28
CA MET A 74 3.65 -11.49 -3.28
C MET A 74 2.57 -12.57 -3.26
N ASP A 75 2.71 -13.64 -4.03
CA ASP A 75 1.74 -14.74 -4.06
C ASP A 75 1.68 -15.46 -2.71
N LEU A 76 2.85 -15.73 -2.10
CA LEU A 76 2.97 -16.31 -0.76
C LEU A 76 2.28 -15.45 0.30
N HIS A 77 2.36 -14.12 0.17
CA HIS A 77 1.81 -13.17 1.13
C HIS A 77 0.46 -12.57 0.71
N TYR A 78 -0.17 -13.06 -0.36
CA TYR A 78 -1.46 -12.57 -0.83
C TYR A 78 -2.55 -12.69 0.24
N GLY A 79 -2.55 -13.79 1.00
CA GLY A 79 -3.45 -14.00 2.13
C GLY A 79 -3.31 -12.92 3.21
N LEU A 80 -2.07 -12.47 3.49
CA LEU A 80 -1.81 -11.37 4.41
C LEU A 80 -2.36 -10.05 3.87
N LEU A 81 -2.10 -9.72 2.61
CA LEU A 81 -2.61 -8.50 1.97
C LEU A 81 -4.14 -8.44 2.03
N ALA A 82 -4.79 -9.57 1.73
CA ALA A 82 -6.25 -9.69 1.72
C ALA A 82 -6.89 -9.47 3.10
N HIS A 83 -6.17 -9.75 4.19
CA HIS A 83 -6.66 -9.64 5.58
C HIS A 83 -5.98 -8.54 6.40
N LEU A 84 -5.23 -7.66 5.74
CA LEU A 84 -4.52 -6.58 6.40
C LEU A 84 -5.49 -5.68 7.18
N ASP A 85 -5.25 -5.59 8.49
CA ASP A 85 -5.98 -4.76 9.45
C ASP A 85 -4.95 -4.05 10.35
N VAL A 86 -5.08 -2.73 10.46
CA VAL A 86 -4.18 -1.89 11.27
C VAL A 86 -4.21 -2.27 12.76
N ARG A 87 -5.31 -2.83 13.26
CA ARG A 87 -5.46 -3.31 14.65
C ARG A 87 -4.56 -4.50 14.94
N GLU A 88 -4.26 -5.32 13.95
CA GLU A 88 -3.42 -6.52 14.08
C GLU A 88 -1.93 -6.20 13.84
N CYS A 89 -1.61 -4.95 13.49
CA CYS A 89 -0.25 -4.53 13.22
C CYS A 89 0.57 -4.28 14.50
N GLN A 90 1.88 -4.30 14.34
CA GLN A 90 2.89 -4.17 15.38
C GLN A 90 3.42 -2.73 15.43
N ALA A 91 3.83 -2.31 16.63
CA ALA A 91 4.64 -1.13 16.89
C ALA A 91 5.82 -1.52 17.78
N SER A 92 6.85 -0.70 17.87
CA SER A 92 7.96 -0.95 18.79
C SER A 92 7.52 -0.96 20.26
N HIS A 93 6.54 -0.12 20.59
CA HIS A 93 5.96 0.00 21.92
C HIS A 93 4.44 0.02 21.81
N LYS A 94 3.76 -0.50 22.84
CA LYS A 94 2.28 -0.57 22.84
C LYS A 94 1.68 0.83 22.78
N GLU A 95 2.30 1.78 23.48
CA GLU A 95 1.93 3.19 23.54
C GLU A 95 1.94 3.84 22.16
N ASP A 96 2.89 3.47 21.29
CA ASP A 96 2.96 3.97 19.93
C ASP A 96 1.79 3.44 19.08
N LYS A 97 1.42 2.17 19.26
CA LYS A 97 0.25 1.58 18.59
C LYS A 97 -1.03 2.27 19.03
N ASP A 98 -1.21 2.43 20.34
CA ASP A 98 -2.38 3.08 20.92
C ASP A 98 -2.49 4.54 20.44
N PHE A 99 -1.36 5.24 20.35
CA PHE A 99 -1.29 6.60 19.79
C PHE A 99 -1.75 6.66 18.33
N ILE A 100 -1.24 5.79 17.46
CA ILE A 100 -1.66 5.77 16.04
C ILE A 100 -3.14 5.41 15.93
N LEU A 101 -3.60 4.39 16.64
CA LEU A 101 -5.00 3.98 16.59
C LEU A 101 -5.92 5.10 17.09
N SER A 102 -5.50 5.89 18.09
CA SER A 102 -6.25 7.06 18.55
C SER A 102 -6.33 8.20 17.53
N LYS A 103 -5.38 8.28 16.59
CA LYS A 103 -5.42 9.25 15.48
C LYS A 103 -6.38 8.84 14.37
N ILE A 104 -6.80 7.58 14.33
CA ILE A 104 -7.70 7.07 13.30
C ILE A 104 -9.15 7.18 13.82
N PRO A 105 -9.96 8.11 13.29
CA PRO A 105 -11.31 8.35 13.81
C PRO A 105 -12.25 7.17 13.57
N ASP A 106 -12.12 6.51 12.42
CA ASP A 106 -12.86 5.30 12.07
C ASP A 106 -11.89 4.25 11.50
N ILE A 107 -11.58 3.26 12.33
CA ILE A 107 -10.63 2.20 11.97
C ILE A 107 -11.20 1.26 10.89
N ASP A 108 -12.52 1.05 10.85
CA ASP A 108 -13.13 0.21 9.81
C ASP A 108 -13.06 0.92 8.44
N ALA A 109 -13.33 2.23 8.41
CA ALA A 109 -13.14 3.04 7.20
C ALA A 109 -11.67 3.10 6.76
N PHE A 110 -10.74 3.25 7.70
CA PHE A 110 -9.30 3.21 7.44
C PHE A 110 -8.89 1.89 6.78
N ASN A 111 -9.30 0.75 7.36
CA ASN A 111 -8.98 -0.57 6.81
C ASN A 111 -9.64 -0.80 5.44
N ALA A 112 -10.87 -0.32 5.24
CA ALA A 112 -11.51 -0.37 3.93
C ALA A 112 -10.73 0.44 2.88
N ARG A 113 -10.23 1.62 3.26
CA ARG A 113 -9.40 2.46 2.41
C ARG A 113 -8.05 1.83 2.09
N LEU A 114 -7.38 1.26 3.09
CA LEU A 114 -6.15 0.50 2.91
C LEU A 114 -6.34 -0.64 1.91
N GLN A 115 -7.43 -1.39 2.06
CA GLN A 115 -7.77 -2.49 1.15
C GLN A 115 -8.05 -2.00 -0.28
N TRP A 116 -8.70 -0.85 -0.42
CA TRP A 116 -8.88 -0.21 -1.72
C TRP A 116 -7.53 0.24 -2.34
N LEU A 117 -6.61 0.78 -1.54
CA LEU A 117 -5.27 1.17 -2.01
C LEU A 117 -4.45 -0.04 -2.48
N ILE A 118 -4.60 -1.20 -1.84
CA ILE A 118 -3.89 -2.42 -2.23
C ILE A 118 -4.48 -3.01 -3.53
N PHE A 119 -5.81 -3.15 -3.59
CA PHE A 119 -6.47 -4.02 -4.57
C PHE A 119 -7.28 -3.30 -5.66
N SER A 120 -7.41 -1.97 -5.62
CA SER A 120 -8.09 -1.25 -6.70
C SER A 120 -7.34 -1.40 -8.03
N LYS A 121 -7.99 -1.10 -9.16
CA LYS A 121 -7.38 -1.17 -10.49
C LYS A 121 -6.11 -0.32 -10.65
N ARG A 122 -5.93 0.69 -9.79
CA ARG A 122 -4.75 1.56 -9.71
C ARG A 122 -4.04 1.41 -8.36
N GLY A 123 -4.24 0.28 -7.70
CA GLY A 123 -3.69 0.00 -6.39
C GLY A 123 -2.17 -0.10 -6.41
N ILE A 124 -1.55 0.08 -5.26
CA ILE A 124 -0.10 0.24 -5.12
C ILE A 124 0.68 -1.02 -5.53
N PHE A 125 0.05 -2.20 -5.52
CA PHE A 125 0.66 -3.47 -5.97
C PHE A 125 0.34 -3.83 -7.44
N MET A 126 -0.57 -3.13 -8.11
CA MET A 126 -1.05 -3.52 -9.46
C MET A 126 0.02 -3.47 -10.56
N GLN A 127 1.04 -2.63 -10.42
CA GLN A 127 2.14 -2.58 -11.41
C GLN A 127 2.98 -3.86 -11.39
N GLN A 128 3.00 -4.56 -10.25
CA GLN A 128 3.76 -5.78 -10.01
C GLN A 128 2.89 -7.04 -10.17
N ILE A 129 1.57 -6.91 -10.10
CA ILE A 129 0.59 -7.94 -10.48
C ILE A 129 0.52 -8.00 -12.02
N ARG A 130 1.61 -8.40 -12.67
CA ARG A 130 1.65 -8.79 -14.09
C ARG A 130 1.30 -10.27 -14.29
N CYS A 131 1.05 -11.04 -13.22
CA CYS A 131 0.50 -12.38 -13.29
C CYS A 131 -1.03 -12.33 -13.53
N PRO A 132 -1.55 -12.91 -14.63
CA PRO A 132 -2.98 -12.85 -14.97
C PRO A 132 -3.94 -13.61 -14.04
N ARG A 133 -3.45 -14.45 -13.12
CA ARG A 133 -4.29 -15.38 -12.35
C ARG A 133 -5.13 -14.73 -11.24
N ASP A 134 -4.74 -13.59 -10.70
CA ASP A 134 -5.31 -13.10 -9.42
C ASP A 134 -6.22 -11.86 -9.54
N ARG A 135 -6.46 -11.36 -10.76
CA ARG A 135 -7.20 -10.09 -10.98
C ARG A 135 -8.70 -10.16 -10.67
N VAL A 136 -9.27 -11.35 -10.47
CA VAL A 136 -10.73 -11.55 -10.39
C VAL A 136 -11.23 -11.57 -8.92
N ASP A 137 -10.38 -11.97 -7.97
CA ASP A 137 -10.79 -12.15 -6.57
C ASP A 137 -10.78 -10.86 -5.74
N SER A 138 -9.97 -9.88 -6.13
CA SER A 138 -9.73 -8.69 -5.30
C SER A 138 -10.90 -7.70 -5.31
N ALA A 139 -11.66 -7.63 -6.42
CA ALA A 139 -12.78 -6.70 -6.57
C ALA A 139 -13.99 -7.08 -5.69
N GLY A 140 -14.30 -8.38 -5.56
CA GLY A 140 -15.42 -8.85 -4.75
C GLY A 140 -15.26 -8.56 -3.26
N ARG A 141 -14.02 -8.62 -2.75
CA ARG A 141 -13.71 -8.41 -1.32
C ARG A 141 -13.77 -6.94 -0.91
N ILE A 142 -13.33 -6.03 -1.78
CA ILE A 142 -13.49 -4.58 -1.58
C ILE A 142 -14.98 -4.24 -1.48
N ALA A 143 -15.79 -4.73 -2.43
CA ALA A 143 -17.22 -4.50 -2.45
C ALA A 143 -17.88 -5.01 -1.15
N ALA A 144 -17.55 -6.22 -0.69
CA ALA A 144 -18.10 -6.79 0.53
C ALA A 144 -17.74 -5.98 1.80
N ARG A 145 -16.52 -5.46 1.91
CA ARG A 145 -16.11 -4.64 3.07
C ARG A 145 -16.77 -3.27 3.08
N VAL A 146 -16.83 -2.59 1.94
CA VAL A 146 -17.52 -1.29 1.81
C VAL A 146 -19.00 -1.46 2.17
N PHE A 147 -19.63 -2.55 1.72
CA PHE A 147 -21.02 -2.85 2.07
C PHE A 147 -21.21 -3.05 3.59
N ARG A 148 -20.29 -3.78 4.24
CA ARG A 148 -20.32 -4.01 5.70
C ARG A 148 -20.09 -2.73 6.52
N ALA A 149 -19.21 -1.83 6.06
CA ALA A 149 -18.99 -0.54 6.70
C ALA A 149 -20.26 0.35 6.60
N ARG A 150 -20.94 0.31 5.45
CA ARG A 150 -22.19 1.05 5.20
C ARG A 150 -23.36 0.56 6.06
N THR A 151 -23.48 -0.75 6.28
CA THR A 151 -24.53 -1.31 7.14
C THR A 151 -24.30 -0.99 8.62
N LYS A 152 -23.04 -0.93 9.10
CA LYS A 152 -22.72 -0.50 10.47
C LYS A 152 -23.06 0.98 10.71
N SER A 153 -22.74 1.86 9.76
CA SER A 153 -23.07 3.29 9.86
C SER A 153 -24.58 3.56 9.86
N THR A 154 -25.37 2.75 9.14
CA THR A 154 -26.83 2.91 9.05
C THR A 154 -27.57 2.50 10.34
N MET A 155 -27.00 1.61 11.17
CA MET A 155 -27.62 1.23 12.46
C MET A 155 -27.22 2.12 13.64
N GLN A 156 -26.25 3.03 13.48
CA GLN A 156 -25.80 3.93 14.55
C GLN A 156 -26.34 5.37 14.42
N SER A 157 -27.05 5.70 13.33
CA SER A 157 -27.63 7.03 13.09
C SER A 157 -29.02 7.20 13.75
N SER A 158 -29.13 6.80 15.01
CA SER A 158 -30.21 7.23 15.90
C SER A 158 -29.66 7.78 17.22
N SER A 159 -28.63 8.63 17.15
CA SER A 159 -28.43 9.75 18.08
C SER A 159 -27.19 10.56 17.73
N SER A 160 -27.37 11.87 17.82
CA SER A 160 -26.39 12.97 17.78
C SER A 160 -25.84 13.40 16.41
N GLU A 161 -26.25 14.62 16.06
CA GLU A 161 -25.78 15.46 14.98
C GLU A 161 -24.37 16.03 15.25
N LEU A 162 -23.77 16.55 14.16
CA LEU A 162 -22.65 17.49 14.04
C LEU A 162 -21.22 16.90 14.00
N ASN A 163 -20.75 16.60 12.78
CA ASN A 163 -19.82 17.48 12.05
C ASN A 163 -19.62 16.96 10.62
N GLY A 164 -20.11 17.74 9.65
CA GLY A 164 -20.22 17.36 8.25
C GLY A 164 -18.91 17.49 7.49
N TRP A 165 -18.44 16.38 6.93
CA TRP A 165 -17.78 16.40 5.62
C TRP A 165 -18.80 15.98 4.58
N SER A 166 -19.10 16.91 3.67
CA SER A 166 -20.11 16.73 2.64
C SER A 166 -19.57 15.77 1.58
N MET A 167 -20.42 14.85 1.15
CA MET A 167 -20.15 13.91 0.06
C MET A 167 -19.70 14.60 -1.25
N LYS A 168 -19.96 15.91 -1.38
CA LYS A 168 -19.52 16.75 -2.51
C LYS A 168 -18.02 17.11 -2.47
N ASP A 169 -17.38 17.06 -1.30
CA ASP A 169 -15.95 17.36 -1.15
C ASP A 169 -15.08 16.15 -1.55
N LEU A 170 -15.64 14.94 -1.47
CA LEU A 170 -15.03 13.72 -2.00
C LEU A 170 -15.17 13.66 -3.52
N GLU A 171 -16.32 13.95 -4.11
CA GLU A 171 -16.47 13.84 -5.58
C GLU A 171 -15.68 14.89 -6.38
N SER A 172 -15.48 16.09 -5.84
CA SER A 172 -14.77 17.17 -6.52
C SER A 172 -13.24 16.94 -6.59
N GLY A 173 -12.65 16.25 -5.60
CA GLY A 173 -11.28 15.75 -5.70
C GLY A 173 -11.16 14.55 -6.67
N TRP A 174 -12.21 13.74 -6.79
CA TRP A 174 -12.18 12.49 -7.56
C TRP A 174 -12.41 12.70 -9.05
N SER A 175 -13.04 13.81 -9.45
CA SER A 175 -13.18 14.19 -10.87
C SER A 175 -11.92 14.85 -11.47
N LEU A 176 -10.95 15.31 -10.65
CA LEU A 176 -9.71 15.91 -11.15
C LEU A 176 -8.64 14.87 -11.53
N MET A 177 -8.71 13.65 -10.98
CA MET A 177 -7.74 12.56 -11.23
C MET A 177 -7.93 11.81 -12.56
N THR A 178 -8.99 12.12 -13.33
CA THR A 178 -9.27 11.50 -14.65
C THR A 178 -8.94 12.39 -15.84
N ARG A 179 -8.41 13.61 -15.63
CA ARG A 179 -7.98 14.47 -16.75
C ARG A 179 -6.59 14.05 -17.24
N THR A 180 -6.60 13.30 -18.34
CA THR A 180 -5.43 12.89 -19.12
C THR A 180 -4.61 14.09 -19.57
N ARG A 181 -3.30 14.06 -19.29
CA ARG A 181 -2.32 14.82 -20.08
C ARG A 181 -1.76 13.87 -21.13
N THR A 182 -2.37 13.89 -22.31
CA THR A 182 -1.76 13.38 -23.54
C THR A 182 -0.49 14.17 -23.81
N GLY A 183 0.65 13.61 -23.43
CA GLY A 183 1.98 14.13 -23.69
C GLY A 183 2.84 12.98 -24.18
N LYS A 184 3.07 12.98 -25.48
CA LYS A 184 3.90 12.07 -26.26
C LYS A 184 5.34 12.12 -25.72
N SER A 185 5.90 11.00 -25.31
CA SER A 185 7.36 10.83 -25.16
C SER A 185 7.73 9.35 -25.26
N ASP A 186 8.15 9.02 -26.47
CA ASP A 186 9.24 8.16 -26.88
C ASP A 186 9.63 6.94 -26.04
N VAL A 187 9.57 5.83 -26.78
CA VAL A 187 10.05 4.48 -26.52
C VAL A 187 11.49 4.48 -26.04
N LEU A 188 11.73 3.91 -24.86
CA LEU A 188 12.98 3.24 -24.51
C LEU A 188 12.62 1.82 -24.07
N GLU A 189 12.76 0.87 -25.00
CA GLU A 189 12.75 -0.55 -24.70
C GLU A 189 13.98 -0.90 -23.87
N ALA A 190 13.76 -1.60 -22.75
CA ALA A 190 14.79 -2.35 -22.06
C ALA A 190 14.66 -3.84 -22.46
N PRO A 191 15.77 -4.54 -22.73
CA PRO A 191 15.75 -5.84 -23.39
C PRO A 191 15.28 -6.97 -22.47
N CYS A 192 14.41 -7.83 -23.02
CA CYS A 192 14.03 -9.11 -22.46
C CYS A 192 15.24 -10.06 -22.37
N CYS A 193 15.48 -10.59 -21.17
CA CYS A 193 16.35 -11.74 -20.98
C CYS A 193 15.69 -12.99 -21.59
N HIS A 194 16.11 -13.36 -22.81
CA HIS A 194 15.81 -14.66 -23.37
C HIS A 194 16.65 -15.73 -22.64
N LEU A 195 15.97 -16.62 -21.91
CA LEU A 195 16.49 -17.95 -21.63
C LEU A 195 16.51 -18.73 -22.94
N SER A 196 17.70 -19.06 -23.43
CA SER A 196 17.90 -20.13 -24.41
C SER A 196 18.37 -21.38 -23.69
N THR A 197 17.46 -22.33 -23.55
CA THR A 197 17.72 -23.75 -23.29
C THR A 197 18.39 -24.36 -24.51
N SER A 198 19.55 -25.01 -24.33
CA SER A 198 20.06 -25.99 -25.28
C SER A 198 20.51 -27.23 -24.52
N ALA A 199 19.65 -28.24 -24.52
CA ALA A 199 20.02 -29.62 -24.26
C ALA A 199 20.62 -30.20 -25.54
N SER A 200 21.74 -30.91 -25.43
CA SER A 200 22.17 -31.91 -26.40
C SER A 200 23.04 -32.91 -25.66
N ASP A 201 22.53 -34.13 -25.61
CA ASP A 201 23.23 -35.37 -25.30
C ASP A 201 24.46 -35.53 -26.22
N ASP A 202 25.55 -36.11 -25.72
CA ASP A 202 26.19 -37.17 -26.50
C ASP A 202 27.01 -38.14 -25.62
N SER A 203 26.77 -39.41 -25.89
CA SER A 203 27.39 -40.59 -25.31
C SER A 203 28.62 -40.98 -26.12
N GLY A 204 29.73 -41.34 -25.47
CA GLY A 204 30.91 -41.83 -26.18
C GLY A 204 31.93 -42.52 -25.26
N SER A 205 31.75 -43.83 -25.12
CA SER A 205 32.75 -44.77 -24.61
C SER A 205 33.94 -44.92 -25.56
N SER A 206 35.17 -44.97 -25.04
CA SER A 206 36.25 -45.78 -25.65
C SER A 206 37.36 -46.04 -24.63
N SER A 207 37.58 -47.32 -24.39
CA SER A 207 38.82 -47.92 -23.89
C SER A 207 39.97 -47.71 -24.88
N ASP A 208 41.22 -47.65 -24.39
CA ASP A 208 42.32 -48.58 -24.75
C ASP A 208 43.71 -48.03 -24.40
N ASP A 209 44.40 -48.81 -23.56
CA ASP A 209 45.80 -49.24 -23.59
C ASP A 209 46.87 -48.38 -24.32
N ARG A 210 47.84 -47.87 -23.55
CA ARG A 210 49.23 -48.38 -23.51
C ARG A 210 50.09 -47.66 -22.48
#